data_AF-A0A9Q3KWM5-F1
#
_entry.id   AF-A0A9Q3KWM5-F1
#
_cell.length_a   1.000
_cell.length_b   1.000
_cell.length_c   1.000
_cell.angle_alpha   90.00
_cell.angle_beta   90.00
_cell.angle_gamma   90.00
#
_symmetry.space_group_name_H-M   'P 1'
#
loop_
_entity.id
_entity.type
_entity.pdbx_description
1 polymer ?
#
loop_
_entity_poly.entity_id
_entity_poly.type
_entity_poly.pdbx_seq_one_letter_code
_entity_poly.pdbx_strand_id
1 'polypeptide(L)'
;MPGYETADWDQLKVDMKRRWGTVSPETRYRLSSITEVFTKTQQEGGIRNMTQYRKFIGEYEAIITYLKRYQYIQCDINHNQEIFSSFSTSVQVPIYKEMIKDRAMVKALDGGYIIPRLEILKLYIEQDLEAKVLIQQKEFSKPKPPEKKTKFEDESWDEALKQVK
;
A
#
# COMPACT_ATOMS: atom_id res chain seq x y z
N MET A 1 -18.42 -24.69 33.48
CA MET A 1 -17.36 -23.71 33.13
C MET A 1 -17.10 -22.95 34.41
N PRO A 2 -15.86 -22.84 34.90
CA PRO A 2 -15.60 -22.36 36.25
C PRO A 2 -16.21 -20.97 36.50
N GLY A 3 -16.13 -20.04 35.52
CA GLY A 3 -16.79 -18.73 35.65
C GLY A 3 -18.33 -18.74 35.73
N TYR A 4 -19.00 -19.78 35.18
CA TYR A 4 -20.47 -19.93 35.30
C TYR A 4 -20.87 -20.42 36.70
N GLU A 5 -20.06 -21.29 37.30
CA GLU A 5 -20.31 -21.87 38.61
C GLU A 5 -20.00 -20.89 39.74
N THR A 6 -19.04 -19.98 39.54
CA THR A 6 -18.65 -18.95 40.52
C THR A 6 -19.37 -17.61 40.34
N ALA A 7 -20.28 -17.49 39.35
CA ALA A 7 -20.93 -16.24 38.94
C ALA A 7 -19.95 -15.09 38.62
N ASP A 8 -18.73 -15.43 38.21
CA ASP A 8 -17.71 -14.48 37.78
C ASP A 8 -17.81 -14.28 36.27
N TRP A 9 -18.44 -13.17 35.88
CA TRP A 9 -18.70 -12.82 34.49
C TRP A 9 -17.43 -12.58 33.67
N ASP A 10 -16.34 -12.14 34.28
CA ASP A 10 -15.10 -11.86 33.55
C ASP A 10 -14.32 -13.16 33.30
N GLN A 11 -14.27 -14.04 34.30
CA GLN A 11 -13.73 -15.39 34.12
C GLN A 11 -14.54 -16.18 33.08
N LEU A 12 -15.87 -16.06 33.10
CA LEU A 12 -16.73 -16.71 32.12
C LEU A 12 -16.43 -16.20 30.70
N LYS A 13 -16.31 -14.89 30.47
CA LYS A 13 -15.96 -14.33 29.14
C LYS A 13 -14.62 -14.89 28.62
N VAL A 14 -13.62 -15.02 29.49
CA VAL A 14 -12.31 -15.59 29.11
C VAL A 14 -12.46 -17.07 28.76
N ASP A 15 -13.20 -17.84 29.57
CA ASP A 15 -13.47 -19.26 29.31
C ASP A 15 -14.23 -19.47 28.00
N MET A 16 -15.20 -18.60 27.69
CA MET A 16 -15.95 -18.63 26.42
C MET A 16 -15.02 -18.37 25.23
N LYS A 17 -14.21 -17.31 25.28
CA LYS A 17 -13.22 -17.00 24.23
C LYS A 17 -12.18 -18.11 24.06
N ARG A 18 -11.78 -18.76 25.15
CA ARG A 18 -10.82 -19.87 25.14
C ARG A 18 -11.41 -21.12 24.50
N ARG A 19 -12.67 -21.46 24.81
CA ARG A 19 -13.28 -22.73 24.41
C ARG A 19 -13.91 -22.70 23.02
N TRP A 20 -14.48 -21.57 22.62
CA TRP A 20 -15.08 -21.40 21.29
C TRP A 20 -14.22 -20.57 20.33
N GLY A 21 -13.05 -20.11 20.79
CA GLY A 21 -12.30 -19.08 20.11
C GLY A 21 -12.98 -17.72 20.26
N THR A 22 -12.22 -16.65 20.04
CA THR A 22 -12.87 -15.46 19.52
C THR A 22 -13.39 -15.87 18.16
N VAL A 23 -14.71 -15.87 17.94
CA VAL A 23 -15.20 -15.70 16.57
C VAL A 23 -14.66 -14.32 16.23
N SER A 24 -13.47 -14.24 15.62
CA SER A 24 -13.10 -13.06 14.86
C SER A 24 -14.33 -12.88 13.99
N PRO A 25 -15.13 -11.80 14.17
CA PRO A 25 -16.26 -11.61 13.30
C PRO A 25 -15.66 -11.73 11.92
N GLU A 26 -16.01 -12.77 11.14
CA GLU A 26 -15.68 -12.78 9.72
C GLU A 26 -16.09 -11.39 9.28
N THR A 27 -15.12 -10.53 8.96
CA THR A 27 -15.32 -9.09 8.95
C THR A 27 -16.54 -8.85 8.08
N ARG A 28 -17.67 -8.49 8.71
CA ARG A 28 -18.95 -8.50 8.00
C ARG A 28 -18.92 -7.31 7.07
N TYR A 29 -18.49 -7.55 5.85
CA TYR A 29 -18.38 -6.50 4.85
C TYR A 29 -19.76 -6.12 4.37
N ARG A 30 -19.95 -4.82 4.17
CA ARG A 30 -21.16 -4.25 3.57
C ARG A 30 -20.79 -3.70 2.20
N LEU A 31 -21.79 -3.31 1.41
CA LEU A 31 -21.55 -2.60 0.15
C LEU A 31 -20.76 -1.29 0.39
N SER A 32 -20.98 -0.62 1.52
CA SER A 32 -20.21 0.57 1.91
C SER A 32 -18.73 0.28 2.14
N SER A 33 -18.37 -0.96 2.51
CA SER A 33 -16.98 -1.34 2.77
C SER A 33 -16.10 -1.21 1.53
N ILE A 34 -16.67 -1.35 0.32
CA ILE A 34 -15.94 -1.09 -0.93
C ILE A 34 -15.51 0.38 -1.00
N THR A 35 -16.47 1.30 -0.79
CA THR A 35 -16.21 2.74 -0.81
C THR A 35 -15.33 3.20 0.36
N GLU A 36 -15.46 2.56 1.52
CA GLU A 36 -14.63 2.83 2.70
C GLU A 36 -13.14 2.51 2.42
N VAL A 37 -12.84 1.41 1.72
CA VAL A 37 -11.46 1.07 1.35
C VAL A 37 -10.85 2.11 0.40
N PHE A 38 -11.60 2.56 -0.61
CA PHE A 38 -11.12 3.60 -1.54
C PHE A 38 -10.90 4.94 -0.83
N THR A 39 -11.88 5.40 -0.05
CA THR A 39 -11.81 6.67 0.67
C THR A 39 -10.70 6.67 1.71
N LYS A 40 -10.54 5.58 2.47
CA LYS A 40 -9.43 5.41 3.42
C LYS A 40 -8.09 5.53 2.73
N THR A 41 -7.91 4.84 1.59
CA THR A 41 -6.65 4.86 0.83
C THR A 41 -6.34 6.25 0.27
N GLN A 42 -7.36 6.97 -0.18
CA GLN A 42 -7.22 8.36 -0.64
C GLN A 42 -6.86 9.30 0.51
N GLN A 43 -7.48 9.14 1.68
CA GLN A 43 -7.15 9.91 2.89
C GLN A 43 -5.72 9.68 3.37
N GLU A 44 -5.21 8.45 3.23
CA GLU A 44 -3.81 8.09 3.55
C GLU A 44 -2.78 8.66 2.52
N GLY A 45 -3.23 9.42 1.51
CA GLY A 45 -2.36 10.07 0.53
C GLY A 45 -2.05 9.22 -0.70
N GLY A 46 -2.85 8.17 -0.93
CA GLY A 46 -2.82 7.28 -2.08
C GLY A 46 -1.70 6.25 -2.05
N ILE A 47 -1.88 5.19 -2.82
CA ILE A 47 -0.91 4.08 -2.90
C ILE A 47 0.37 4.55 -3.61
N ARG A 48 1.53 4.31 -2.99
CA ARG A 48 2.87 4.66 -3.52
C ARG A 48 3.79 3.47 -3.65
N ASN A 49 3.67 2.49 -2.75
CA ASN A 49 4.61 1.39 -2.62
C ASN A 49 3.96 0.03 -2.88
N MET A 50 4.78 -0.96 -3.25
CA MET A 50 4.34 -2.35 -3.47
C MET A 50 3.65 -2.95 -2.23
N THR A 51 4.16 -2.69 -1.02
CA THR A 51 3.55 -3.21 0.22
C THR A 51 2.15 -2.63 0.45
N GLN A 52 1.97 -1.34 0.18
CA GLN A 52 0.66 -0.68 0.29
C GLN A 52 -0.30 -1.24 -0.75
N TYR A 53 0.17 -1.44 -1.98
CA TYR A 53 -0.61 -2.03 -3.06
C TYR A 53 -1.11 -3.45 -2.73
N ARG A 54 -0.21 -4.34 -2.27
CA ARG A 54 -0.57 -5.72 -1.89
C ARG A 54 -1.59 -5.76 -0.77
N LYS A 55 -1.44 -4.89 0.24
CA LYS A 55 -2.41 -4.76 1.33
C LYS A 55 -3.77 -4.29 0.82
N PHE A 56 -3.78 -3.25 -0.01
CA PHE A 56 -5.00 -2.70 -0.60
C PHE A 56 -5.75 -3.73 -1.46
N ILE A 57 -5.05 -4.41 -2.38
CA ILE A 57 -5.66 -5.43 -3.24
C ILE A 57 -6.18 -6.60 -2.40
N GLY A 58 -5.42 -7.06 -1.40
CA GLY A 58 -5.86 -8.12 -0.49
C GLY A 58 -7.13 -7.74 0.27
N GLU A 59 -7.22 -6.52 0.80
CA GLU A 59 -8.42 -6.00 1.48
C GLU A 59 -9.62 -5.92 0.51
N TYR A 60 -9.41 -5.36 -0.69
CA TYR A 60 -10.44 -5.25 -1.71
C TYR A 60 -10.96 -6.62 -2.19
N GLU A 61 -10.06 -7.57 -2.48
CA GLU A 61 -10.44 -8.91 -2.92
C GLU A 61 -11.16 -9.71 -1.83
N ALA A 62 -10.76 -9.56 -0.57
CA ALA A 62 -11.45 -10.15 0.57
C ALA A 62 -12.89 -9.63 0.67
N ILE A 63 -13.09 -8.31 0.50
CA ILE A 63 -14.42 -7.69 0.47
C ILE A 63 -15.27 -8.24 -0.67
N ILE A 64 -14.75 -8.22 -1.90
CA ILE A 64 -15.48 -8.69 -3.07
C ILE A 64 -15.82 -10.18 -2.95
N THR A 65 -14.88 -11.01 -2.50
CA THR A 65 -15.09 -12.45 -2.30
C THR A 65 -16.20 -12.71 -1.28
N TYR A 66 -16.21 -11.98 -0.17
CA TYR A 66 -17.29 -12.03 0.82
C TYR A 66 -18.63 -11.63 0.20
N LEU A 67 -18.70 -10.47 -0.45
CA LEU A 67 -19.95 -9.94 -1.00
C LEU A 67 -20.53 -10.85 -2.09
N LYS A 68 -19.68 -11.48 -2.91
CA LYS A 68 -20.08 -12.51 -3.88
C LYS A 68 -20.58 -13.78 -3.19
N ARG A 69 -19.86 -14.30 -2.19
CA ARG A 69 -20.26 -15.51 -1.44
C ARG A 69 -21.65 -15.36 -0.81
N TYR A 70 -21.95 -14.20 -0.24
CA TYR A 70 -23.22 -13.91 0.41
C TYR A 70 -24.26 -13.29 -0.54
N GLN A 71 -24.01 -13.29 -1.86
CA GLN A 71 -24.92 -12.80 -2.90
C GLN A 71 -25.39 -11.35 -2.73
N TYR A 72 -24.62 -10.51 -2.02
CA TYR A 72 -24.87 -9.07 -1.97
C TYR A 72 -24.62 -8.39 -3.32
N ILE A 73 -23.77 -8.99 -4.15
CA ILE A 73 -23.46 -8.55 -5.52
C ILE A 73 -23.71 -9.72 -6.46
N GLN A 74 -24.56 -9.51 -7.47
CA GLN A 74 -24.92 -10.53 -8.46
C GLN A 74 -24.18 -10.37 -9.80
N CYS A 75 -23.66 -9.18 -10.09
CA CYS A 75 -22.95 -8.86 -11.33
C CYS A 75 -21.49 -8.48 -11.05
N ASP A 76 -20.61 -8.70 -12.02
CA ASP A 76 -19.24 -8.19 -11.95
C ASP A 76 -19.25 -6.66 -12.12
N ILE A 77 -19.40 -5.96 -11.01
CA ILE A 77 -19.28 -4.50 -10.97
C ILE A 77 -17.81 -4.15 -11.20
N ASN A 78 -17.57 -3.32 -12.23
CA ASN A 78 -16.24 -2.85 -12.56
C ASN A 78 -15.88 -1.65 -11.67
N HIS A 79 -14.97 -1.87 -10.73
CA HIS A 79 -14.39 -0.81 -9.89
C HIS A 79 -13.01 -0.35 -10.37
N ASN A 80 -12.67 -0.58 -11.65
CA ASN A 80 -11.30 -0.38 -12.15
C ASN A 80 -10.88 1.09 -12.07
N GLN A 81 -11.83 2.00 -12.29
CA GLN A 81 -11.57 3.44 -12.24
C GLN A 81 -11.38 3.91 -10.80
N GLU A 82 -12.18 3.41 -9.87
CA GLU A 82 -12.09 3.72 -8.44
C GLU A 82 -10.78 3.16 -7.86
N ILE A 83 -10.45 1.90 -8.17
CA ILE A 83 -9.17 1.28 -7.85
C ILE A 83 -8.03 2.15 -8.37
N PHE A 84 -8.06 2.54 -9.65
CA PHE A 84 -6.98 3.34 -10.21
C PHE A 84 -6.89 4.74 -9.60
N SER A 85 -8.03 5.37 -9.29
CA SER A 85 -8.09 6.69 -8.64
C SER A 85 -7.56 6.69 -7.19
N SER A 86 -7.47 5.52 -6.55
CA SER A 86 -6.90 5.38 -5.20
C SER A 86 -5.36 5.48 -5.17
N PHE A 87 -4.71 5.37 -6.33
CA PHE A 87 -3.26 5.52 -6.43
C PHE A 87 -2.84 6.98 -6.36
N SER A 88 -1.61 7.21 -5.90
CA SER A 88 -1.02 8.54 -5.97
C SER A 88 -0.74 8.94 -7.43
N THR A 89 -0.79 10.25 -7.73
CA THR A 89 -0.52 10.77 -9.08
C THR A 89 0.86 10.38 -9.60
N SER A 90 1.84 10.23 -8.70
CA SER A 90 3.19 9.76 -9.03
C SER A 90 3.23 8.33 -9.60
N VAL A 91 2.28 7.47 -9.20
CA VAL A 91 2.13 6.10 -9.71
C VAL A 91 1.18 6.07 -10.91
N GLN A 92 0.14 6.90 -10.93
CA GLN A 92 -0.83 6.93 -12.02
C GLN A 92 -0.23 7.38 -13.36
N VAL A 93 0.58 8.45 -13.36
CA VAL A 93 1.16 9.02 -14.59
C VAL A 93 2.01 8.02 -15.39
N PRO A 94 3.00 7.32 -14.81
CA PRO A 94 3.79 6.35 -15.57
C PRO A 94 2.94 5.19 -16.09
N ILE A 95 2.00 4.69 -15.29
CA ILE A 95 1.09 3.62 -15.71
C ILE A 95 0.23 4.06 -16.89
N TYR A 96 -0.35 5.26 -16.84
CA TYR A 96 -1.12 5.80 -17.97
C TYR A 96 -0.27 5.92 -19.24
N LYS A 97 1.00 6.34 -19.13
CA LYS A 97 1.90 6.44 -20.27
C LYS A 97 2.13 5.09 -20.94
N GLU A 98 2.44 4.06 -20.16
CA GLU A 98 2.66 2.70 -20.71
C GLU A 98 1.36 2.13 -21.29
N MET A 99 0.23 2.30 -20.61
CA MET A 99 -1.07 1.84 -21.13
C MET A 99 -1.50 2.53 -22.43
N ILE A 100 -1.24 3.83 -22.58
CA ILE A 100 -1.53 4.56 -23.84
C ILE A 100 -0.63 4.06 -24.96
N LYS A 101 0.66 3.87 -24.66
CA LYS A 101 1.67 3.38 -25.60
C LYS A 101 1.33 2.00 -26.13
N ASP A 102 0.87 1.10 -25.26
CA ASP A 102 0.45 -0.26 -25.61
C ASP A 102 -0.96 -0.34 -26.20
N ARG A 103 -1.67 0.80 -26.31
CA ARG A 103 -3.08 0.88 -26.74
C ARG A 103 -4.02 0.00 -25.91
N ALA A 104 -3.69 -0.21 -24.64
CA ALA A 104 -4.50 -1.00 -23.71
C ALA A 104 -5.80 -0.29 -23.29
N MET A 105 -5.84 1.04 -23.38
CA MET A 105 -7.04 1.84 -23.11
C MET A 105 -7.88 2.05 -24.38
N VAL A 106 -9.18 1.80 -24.25
CA VAL A 106 -10.14 2.04 -25.33
C VAL A 106 -10.56 3.50 -25.30
N LYS A 107 -10.52 4.17 -26.45
CA LYS A 107 -11.12 5.50 -26.60
C LYS A 107 -12.63 5.37 -26.68
N ALA A 108 -13.32 6.02 -25.77
CA ALA A 108 -14.76 6.15 -25.81
C ALA A 108 -15.20 7.18 -26.87
N LEU A 109 -16.49 7.16 -27.20
CA LEU A 109 -17.08 8.01 -28.25
C LEU A 109 -16.99 9.51 -27.91
N ASP A 110 -16.97 9.83 -26.62
CA ASP A 110 -16.77 11.16 -26.06
C ASP A 110 -15.30 11.64 -26.08
N GLY A 111 -14.37 10.79 -26.54
CA GLY A 111 -12.94 11.05 -26.54
C GLY A 111 -12.26 10.76 -25.19
N GLY A 112 -13.00 10.26 -24.20
CA GLY A 112 -12.45 9.77 -22.94
C GLY A 112 -11.68 8.46 -23.13
N TYR A 113 -10.85 8.11 -22.16
CA TYR A 113 -10.19 6.79 -22.11
C TYR A 113 -10.85 5.90 -21.07
N ILE A 114 -11.25 4.70 -21.50
CA ILE A 114 -11.77 3.67 -20.63
C ILE A 114 -10.60 2.83 -20.11
N ILE A 115 -10.51 2.73 -18.78
CA ILE A 115 -9.52 1.89 -18.10
C ILE A 115 -9.83 0.41 -18.40
N PRO A 116 -8.81 -0.41 -18.74
CA PRO A 116 -9.02 -1.81 -19.07
C PRO A 116 -9.49 -2.65 -17.87
N ARG A 117 -9.74 -3.94 -18.11
CA ARG A 117 -10.13 -4.89 -17.08
C ARG A 117 -9.09 -4.96 -15.95
N LEU A 118 -9.56 -5.29 -14.75
CA LEU A 118 -8.73 -5.34 -13.54
C LEU A 118 -7.49 -6.23 -13.71
N GLU A 119 -7.61 -7.38 -14.38
CA GLU A 119 -6.49 -8.30 -14.63
C GLU A 119 -5.34 -7.63 -15.39
N ILE A 120 -5.67 -6.92 -16.47
CA ILE A 120 -4.71 -6.17 -17.28
C ILE A 120 -4.14 -5.01 -16.46
N LEU A 121 -5.00 -4.30 -15.72
CA LEU A 121 -4.60 -3.18 -14.88
C LEU A 121 -3.58 -3.60 -13.79
N LYS A 122 -3.78 -4.76 -13.16
CA LYS A 122 -2.85 -5.31 -12.16
C LYS A 122 -1.46 -5.52 -12.72
N LEU A 123 -1.34 -6.09 -13.92
CA LEU A 123 -0.05 -6.32 -14.57
C LEU A 123 0.76 -5.01 -14.72
N TYR A 124 0.12 -3.95 -15.21
CA TYR A 124 0.79 -2.65 -15.37
C TYR A 124 1.19 -2.03 -14.03
N ILE A 125 0.33 -2.14 -13.01
CA ILE A 125 0.65 -1.62 -11.67
C ILE A 125 1.83 -2.39 -11.06
N GLU A 126 1.82 -3.72 -11.14
CA GLU A 126 2.89 -4.55 -10.60
C GLU A 126 4.21 -4.25 -11.29
N GLN A 127 4.23 -4.15 -12.62
CA GLN A 127 5.42 -3.79 -13.39
C GLN A 127 6.00 -2.42 -12.99
N ASP A 128 5.17 -1.38 -12.86
CA ASP A 128 5.64 -0.04 -12.45
C ASP A 128 6.20 -0.04 -11.02
N LEU A 129 5.50 -0.71 -10.09
CA LEU A 129 5.92 -0.79 -8.70
C LEU A 129 7.19 -1.64 -8.53
N GLU A 130 7.33 -2.75 -9.25
CA GLU A 130 8.55 -3.56 -9.27
C GLU A 130 9.73 -2.77 -9.86
N ALA A 131 9.53 -2.06 -10.97
CA ALA A 131 10.55 -1.20 -11.55
C ALA A 131 11.04 -0.15 -10.54
N LYS A 132 10.13 0.46 -9.78
CA LYS A 132 10.48 1.40 -8.70
C LYS A 132 11.31 0.75 -7.59
N VAL A 133 10.94 -0.46 -7.16
CA VAL A 133 11.72 -1.21 -6.16
C VAL A 133 13.13 -1.52 -6.66
N LEU A 134 13.29 -1.95 -7.92
CA LEU A 134 14.58 -2.26 -8.51
C LEU A 134 15.48 -1.02 -8.65
N ILE A 135 14.91 0.12 -9.04
CA ILE A 135 15.65 1.39 -9.13
C ILE A 135 16.17 1.79 -7.75
N GLN A 136 15.32 1.73 -6.71
CA GLN A 136 15.73 2.04 -5.35
C GLN A 136 16.89 1.15 -4.89
N GLN A 137 16.80 -0.17 -5.10
CA GLN A 137 17.88 -1.10 -4.75
C GLN A 137 19.22 -0.76 -5.44
N LYS A 138 19.19 -0.39 -6.72
CA LYS A 138 20.39 0.03 -7.47
C LYS A 138 21.00 1.32 -6.92
N GLU A 139 20.17 2.26 -6.45
CA GLU A 139 20.64 3.49 -5.84
C GLU A 139 21.36 3.24 -4.50
N PHE A 140 20.85 2.34 -3.67
CA PHE A 140 21.52 1.93 -2.42
C PHE A 140 22.86 1.21 -2.66
N SER A 141 23.04 0.57 -3.82
CA SER A 141 24.28 -0.13 -4.18
C SER A 141 25.38 0.80 -4.70
N LYS A 142 25.11 2.09 -4.96
CA LYS A 142 26.16 3.03 -5.40
C LYS A 142 27.13 3.29 -4.22
N PRO A 143 28.44 3.08 -4.39
CA PRO A 143 29.41 3.34 -3.32
C PRO A 143 29.31 4.81 -2.92
N LYS A 144 29.23 5.08 -1.60
CA LYS A 144 29.30 6.45 -1.09
C LYS A 144 30.57 7.11 -1.65
N PRO A 145 30.48 8.32 -2.24
CA PRO A 145 31.68 9.04 -2.66
C PRO A 145 32.61 9.18 -1.45
N PRO A 146 33.92 9.01 -1.61
CA PRO A 146 34.86 9.08 -0.49
C PRO A 146 34.67 10.42 0.20
N GLU A 147 34.35 10.39 1.50
CA GLU A 147 34.30 11.56 2.35
C GLU A 147 35.61 12.31 2.16
N LYS A 148 35.54 13.53 1.62
CA LYS A 148 36.71 14.40 1.50
C LYS A 148 37.24 14.58 2.91
N LYS A 149 38.39 13.98 3.21
CA LYS A 149 39.17 14.32 4.41
C LYS A 149 39.41 15.82 4.33
N THR A 150 38.67 16.59 5.12
CA THR A 150 39.01 17.98 5.41
C THR A 150 40.44 17.94 5.91
N LYS A 151 41.32 18.66 5.20
CA LYS A 151 42.69 18.90 5.66
C LYS A 151 42.56 19.56 7.03
N PHE A 152 43.02 18.86 8.06
CA PHE A 152 43.21 19.44 9.38
C PHE A 152 44.27 20.53 9.21
N GLU A 153 43.92 21.78 9.50
CA GLU A 153 44.82 22.93 9.42
C GLU A 153 45.95 22.75 10.44
N ASP A 154 47.15 22.43 9.96
CA ASP A 154 48.39 22.45 10.74
C ASP A 154 48.90 23.88 10.96
N GLU A 155 48.03 24.84 11.33
CA GLU A 155 48.42 26.23 11.61
C GLU A 155 48.50 26.58 13.11
N SER A 156 48.23 25.62 14.01
CA SER A 156 48.15 25.90 15.45
C SER A 156 49.47 25.79 16.23
N TRP A 157 50.58 25.33 15.63
CA TRP A 157 51.83 25.09 16.38
C TRP A 157 52.85 26.23 16.31
N ASP A 158 52.79 27.11 15.30
CA ASP A 158 53.78 28.18 15.14
C ASP A 158 53.53 29.40 16.06
N GLU A 159 52.30 29.59 16.55
CA GLU A 159 52.00 30.65 17.52
C GLU A 159 52.39 30.29 18.96
N ALA A 160 52.39 28.99 19.32
CA ALA A 160 52.75 28.54 20.66
C ALA A 160 54.26 28.70 20.96
N LEU A 161 55.12 28.66 19.94
CA LEU A 161 56.57 28.80 20.11
C LEU A 161 57.06 30.25 20.20
N LYS A 162 56.20 31.23 19.92
CA LYS A 162 56.54 32.66 20.06
C LYS A 162 56.31 33.24 21.46
N GLN A 163 55.62 32.54 22.35
CA GLN A 163 55.33 33.04 23.70
C GLN A 163 56.31 32.58 24.80
N VAL A 164 57.39 31.87 24.46
CA VAL A 164 58.35 31.33 25.45
C VAL A 164 59.77 31.88 25.25
N LYS A 165 59.92 33.16 24.87
CA LYS A 165 61.22 33.84 24.91
C LYS A 165 61.14 35.18 25.61
#